data_AF-A0A1I2SQU7-F1
#
_entry.id   AF-A0A1I2SQU7-F1
#
_cell.length_a   1.000
_cell.length_b   1.000
_cell.length_c   1.000
_cell.angle_alpha   90.00
_cell.angle_beta   90.00
_cell.angle_gamma   90.00
#
_symmetry.space_group_name_H-M   'P 1'
#
loop_
_entity.id
_entity.type
_entity.pdbx_description
1 polymer ?
#
loop_
_entity_poly.entity_id
_entity_poly.type
_entity_poly.pdbx_seq_one_letter_code
_entity_poly.pdbx_strand_id
1 'polypeptide(L)'
;MLSVVLDRILNYDLINNATSNTTNNTTIACLLNIIFLIGSGGFSIFLVNIKWKKDKKTIKCLLFLTSFIGLGCGIFIYKKVILIIELAGMLLVVTTFFYYKKLAIEKIIPINFTRKKEIYCTLGATLFLAALLFLVCSIGCTYYSGFWVYAIIMQGAIMTIFCFEYMFLVKYIQYETLKNSQEEMLLWQSQSKDYMNTIRAQRHDFNFHLQAILGLVENHEYEKCGEYVREMVKEANDVNDIMPISDAVVGAMLLNMRKEARQKGSDIFYDITYDLNEVLCTSFECNKIIGNLIQNAIDALKSDKSKRCGIHVSIFKRGTNAIIVVENYFEGNKNDILRCFDEGFTTKKNHQGIGLAMVKRLIEVYGGRIYPEFSKDNIRFVVNIPKSVDI
;
A
#
# COMPACT_ATOMS: atom_id res chain seq x y z
N MET A 1 -72.67 -30.80 -26.76
CA MET A 1 -71.62 -30.83 -25.72
C MET A 1 -70.59 -29.71 -25.89
N LEU A 2 -70.09 -29.42 -27.11
CA LEU A 2 -69.21 -28.27 -27.36
C LEU A 2 -69.91 -26.90 -27.22
N SER A 3 -71.22 -26.81 -27.54
CA SER A 3 -72.01 -25.57 -27.36
C SER A 3 -72.19 -25.18 -25.89
N VAL A 4 -72.29 -26.17 -24.99
CA VAL A 4 -72.47 -25.97 -23.53
C VAL A 4 -71.16 -25.51 -22.86
N VAL A 5 -70.00 -25.81 -23.46
CA VAL A 5 -68.69 -25.35 -22.98
C VAL A 5 -68.42 -23.92 -23.44
N LEU A 6 -68.80 -23.57 -24.69
CA LEU A 6 -68.70 -22.20 -25.21
C LEU A 6 -69.62 -21.22 -24.47
N ASP A 7 -70.85 -21.63 -24.11
CA ASP A 7 -71.80 -20.79 -23.37
C ASP A 7 -71.36 -20.49 -21.92
N ARG A 8 -70.56 -21.37 -21.31
CA ARG A 8 -69.97 -21.15 -19.97
C ARG A 8 -68.75 -20.24 -20.00
N ILE A 9 -68.08 -20.12 -21.14
CA ILE A 9 -66.89 -19.27 -21.31
C ILE A 9 -67.31 -17.84 -21.64
N LEU A 10 -68.38 -17.64 -22.41
CA LEU A 10 -68.90 -16.30 -22.72
C LEU A 10 -69.65 -15.64 -21.55
N ASN A 11 -70.18 -16.41 -20.60
CA ASN A 11 -70.83 -15.87 -19.39
C ASN A 11 -69.85 -15.54 -18.24
N TYR A 12 -68.54 -15.57 -18.49
CA TYR A 12 -67.51 -15.33 -17.46
C TYR A 12 -67.31 -13.85 -17.10
N ASP A 13 -68.02 -12.91 -17.76
CA ASP A 13 -67.79 -11.46 -17.62
C ASP A 13 -68.75 -10.71 -16.68
N LEU A 14 -69.66 -11.37 -15.95
CA LEU A 14 -70.71 -10.65 -15.18
C LEU A 14 -70.72 -10.78 -13.66
N ILE A 15 -69.79 -11.48 -13.00
CA ILE A 15 -69.72 -11.42 -11.53
C ILE A 15 -68.28 -11.20 -11.06
N ASN A 16 -68.01 -9.91 -10.92
CA ASN A 16 -66.84 -9.26 -10.36
C ASN A 16 -66.42 -9.76 -8.96
N ASN A 17 -65.10 -9.65 -8.78
CA ASN A 17 -64.40 -9.23 -7.56
C ASN A 17 -64.26 -10.18 -6.38
N ALA A 18 -63.08 -10.84 -6.32
CA ALA A 18 -62.26 -10.83 -5.11
C ALA A 18 -60.79 -11.17 -5.41
N THR A 19 -59.90 -10.26 -4.99
CA THR A 19 -58.48 -10.47 -4.62
C THR A 19 -57.43 -10.69 -5.72
N SER A 20 -56.80 -9.55 -6.04
CA SER A 20 -55.44 -9.27 -6.48
C SER A 20 -54.33 -10.35 -6.33
N ASN A 21 -53.44 -10.36 -7.33
CA ASN A 21 -52.01 -10.72 -7.31
C ASN A 21 -51.58 -12.19 -7.52
N THR A 22 -52.22 -12.91 -8.44
CA THR A 22 -51.68 -14.18 -9.00
C THR A 22 -51.80 -14.30 -10.52
N THR A 23 -51.92 -13.19 -11.24
CA THR A 23 -52.42 -13.13 -12.64
C THR A 23 -51.36 -12.86 -13.72
N ASN A 24 -50.08 -13.20 -13.52
CA ASN A 24 -49.10 -13.15 -14.61
C ASN A 24 -48.57 -14.53 -15.02
N ASN A 25 -48.22 -15.41 -14.08
CA ASN A 25 -47.67 -16.74 -14.43
C ASN A 25 -48.74 -17.74 -14.87
N THR A 26 -49.95 -17.68 -14.31
CA THR A 26 -51.10 -18.48 -14.75
C THR A 26 -51.61 -18.03 -16.11
N THR A 27 -51.59 -16.73 -16.40
CA THR A 27 -52.05 -16.12 -17.65
C THR A 27 -51.08 -16.41 -18.81
N ILE A 28 -49.77 -16.35 -18.56
CA ILE A 28 -48.74 -16.74 -19.54
C ILE A 28 -48.73 -18.25 -19.76
N ALA A 29 -48.88 -19.06 -18.70
CA ALA A 29 -49.03 -20.52 -18.84
C ALA A 29 -50.32 -20.90 -19.58
N CYS A 30 -51.43 -20.18 -19.35
CA CYS A 30 -52.67 -20.35 -20.11
C CYS A 30 -52.50 -19.92 -21.57
N LEU A 31 -51.87 -18.77 -21.85
CA LEU A 31 -51.59 -18.31 -23.22
C LEU A 31 -50.69 -19.28 -24.00
N LEU A 32 -49.63 -19.80 -23.37
CA LEU A 32 -48.75 -20.80 -23.98
C LEU A 32 -49.47 -22.15 -24.18
N ASN A 33 -50.29 -22.58 -23.22
CA ASN A 33 -51.12 -23.77 -23.38
C ASN A 33 -52.17 -23.59 -24.49
N ILE A 34 -52.74 -22.40 -24.66
CA ILE A 34 -53.68 -22.06 -25.74
C ILE A 34 -52.96 -22.07 -27.09
N ILE A 35 -51.79 -21.45 -27.21
CA ILE A 35 -50.98 -21.47 -28.45
C ILE A 35 -50.59 -22.91 -28.82
N PHE A 36 -50.27 -23.75 -27.83
CA PHE A 36 -49.93 -25.16 -28.03
C PHE A 36 -51.16 -26.03 -28.37
N LEU A 37 -52.32 -25.74 -27.79
CA LEU A 37 -53.61 -26.33 -28.17
C LEU A 37 -54.02 -25.93 -29.59
N ILE A 38 -53.75 -24.70 -30.01
CA ILE A 38 -53.99 -24.22 -31.38
C ILE A 38 -53.01 -24.90 -32.35
N GLY A 39 -51.75 -25.08 -31.99
CA GLY A 39 -50.75 -25.77 -32.81
C GLY A 39 -51.03 -27.27 -33.00
N SER A 40 -51.42 -27.97 -31.93
CA SER A 40 -51.83 -29.39 -31.98
C SER A 40 -53.23 -29.58 -32.58
N GLY A 41 -54.14 -28.62 -32.35
CA GLY A 41 -55.45 -28.54 -33.01
C GLY A 41 -55.35 -28.29 -34.51
N GLY A 42 -54.41 -27.46 -34.98
CA GLY A 42 -54.15 -27.22 -36.40
C GLY A 42 -53.68 -28.47 -37.15
N PHE A 43 -52.81 -29.28 -36.53
CA PHE A 43 -52.39 -30.58 -37.07
C PHE A 43 -53.53 -31.60 -37.09
N SER A 44 -54.41 -31.53 -36.09
CA SER A 44 -55.61 -32.37 -35.99
C SER A 44 -56.64 -32.03 -37.09
N ILE A 45 -56.84 -30.75 -37.37
CA ILE A 45 -57.71 -30.25 -38.45
C ILE A 45 -57.12 -30.61 -39.82
N PHE A 46 -55.79 -30.53 -39.97
CA PHE A 46 -55.09 -30.97 -41.19
C PHE A 46 -55.30 -32.46 -41.47
N LEU A 47 -55.27 -33.32 -40.44
CA LEU A 47 -55.54 -34.76 -40.57
C LEU A 47 -57.02 -35.09 -40.87
N VAL A 48 -57.97 -34.28 -40.37
CA VAL A 48 -59.40 -34.45 -40.64
C VAL A 48 -59.77 -34.06 -42.09
N ASN A 49 -59.03 -33.13 -42.72
CA ASN A 49 -59.26 -32.73 -44.12
C ASN A 49 -58.71 -33.71 -45.16
N ILE A 50 -57.93 -34.72 -44.75
CA ILE A 50 -57.54 -35.81 -45.65
C ILE A 50 -58.69 -36.83 -45.65
N LYS A 51 -59.34 -37.03 -46.81
CA LYS A 51 -60.44 -38.01 -47.01
C LYS A 51 -59.95 -39.45 -46.79
N TRP A 52 -59.79 -39.88 -45.54
CA TRP A 52 -59.49 -41.26 -45.19
C TRP A 52 -60.77 -42.08 -45.06
N LYS A 53 -61.00 -42.97 -46.03
CA LYS A 53 -62.11 -43.92 -46.06
C LYS A 53 -61.75 -45.19 -45.26
N LYS A 54 -61.39 -45.08 -43.97
CA LYS A 54 -61.32 -46.25 -43.06
C LYS A 54 -61.27 -45.87 -41.58
N ASP A 55 -62.06 -46.62 -40.81
CA ASP A 55 -62.19 -46.75 -39.35
C ASP A 55 -61.93 -45.52 -38.47
N LYS A 56 -63.02 -44.88 -38.01
CA LYS A 56 -63.01 -43.70 -37.12
C LYS A 56 -62.26 -43.94 -35.80
N LYS A 57 -62.08 -45.19 -35.36
CA LYS A 57 -61.32 -45.53 -34.15
C LYS A 57 -59.82 -45.28 -34.33
N THR A 58 -59.26 -45.63 -35.48
CA THR A 58 -57.83 -45.49 -35.77
C THR A 58 -57.41 -44.02 -35.87
N ILE A 59 -58.25 -43.17 -36.47
CA ILE A 59 -58.02 -41.73 -36.58
C ILE A 59 -58.06 -41.06 -35.20
N LYS A 60 -59.04 -41.43 -34.34
CA LYS A 60 -59.10 -40.92 -32.96
C LYS A 60 -57.87 -41.35 -32.14
N CYS A 61 -57.40 -42.57 -32.33
CA CYS A 61 -56.20 -43.07 -31.65
C CYS A 61 -54.94 -42.30 -32.11
N LEU A 62 -54.81 -42.04 -33.42
CA LEU A 62 -53.70 -41.28 -33.99
C LEU A 62 -53.67 -39.83 -33.48
N LEU A 63 -54.83 -39.17 -33.44
CA LEU A 63 -54.98 -37.80 -32.93
C LEU A 63 -54.67 -37.69 -31.44
N PHE A 64 -55.05 -38.71 -30.66
CA PHE A 64 -54.71 -38.81 -29.25
C PHE A 64 -53.21 -39.02 -29.06
N LEU A 65 -52.59 -39.88 -29.86
CA LEU A 65 -51.15 -40.15 -29.83
C LEU A 65 -50.33 -38.90 -30.19
N THR A 66 -50.71 -38.16 -31.23
CA THR A 66 -50.02 -36.93 -31.64
C THR A 66 -50.16 -35.82 -30.62
N SER A 67 -51.33 -35.70 -29.97
CA SER A 67 -51.55 -34.74 -28.88
C SER A 67 -50.75 -35.10 -27.63
N PHE A 68 -50.64 -36.40 -27.31
CA PHE A 68 -49.86 -36.90 -26.17
C PHE A 68 -48.35 -36.72 -26.39
N ILE A 69 -47.85 -37.01 -27.60
CA ILE A 69 -46.46 -36.76 -27.99
C ILE A 69 -46.15 -35.25 -27.96
N GLY A 70 -47.06 -34.42 -28.47
CA GLY A 70 -46.94 -32.96 -28.40
C GLY A 70 -46.82 -32.45 -26.96
N LEU A 71 -47.71 -32.87 -26.07
CA LEU A 71 -47.65 -32.53 -24.64
C LEU A 71 -46.33 -32.98 -23.98
N GLY A 72 -45.87 -34.20 -24.29
CA GLY A 72 -44.58 -34.71 -23.81
C GLY A 72 -43.38 -33.89 -24.29
N CYS A 73 -43.34 -33.55 -25.58
CA CYS A 73 -42.29 -32.73 -26.17
C CYS A 73 -42.30 -31.28 -25.64
N GLY A 74 -43.48 -30.69 -25.44
CA GLY A 74 -43.62 -29.34 -24.88
C GLY A 74 -43.10 -29.25 -23.45
N ILE A 75 -43.42 -30.23 -22.60
CA ILE A 75 -42.90 -30.34 -21.23
C ILE A 75 -41.38 -30.52 -21.24
N PHE A 76 -40.84 -31.32 -22.18
CA PHE A 76 -39.40 -31.56 -22.29
C PHE A 76 -38.61 -30.31 -22.71
N ILE A 77 -39.11 -29.55 -23.69
CA ILE A 77 -38.48 -28.30 -24.15
C ILE A 77 -38.57 -27.23 -23.05
N TYR A 78 -39.71 -27.10 -22.39
CA TYR A 78 -39.92 -26.15 -21.30
C TYR A 78 -38.93 -26.36 -20.15
N LYS A 79 -38.68 -27.61 -19.74
CA LYS A 79 -37.69 -27.94 -18.71
C LYS A 79 -36.25 -27.56 -19.11
N LYS A 80 -35.88 -27.70 -20.39
CA LYS A 80 -34.54 -27.30 -20.88
C LYS A 80 -34.36 -25.79 -20.93
N VAL A 81 -35.39 -25.03 -21.31
CA VAL A 81 -35.32 -23.56 -21.37
C VAL A 81 -35.16 -22.96 -19.97
N ILE A 82 -35.88 -23.50 -18.97
CA ILE A 82 -35.73 -23.08 -17.56
C ILE A 82 -34.30 -23.33 -17.07
N LEU A 83 -33.74 -24.51 -17.33
CA LEU A 83 -32.38 -24.85 -16.93
C LEU A 83 -31.34 -23.89 -17.51
N ILE A 84 -31.52 -23.46 -18.77
CA ILE A 84 -30.62 -22.49 -19.43
C ILE A 84 -30.72 -21.11 -18.77
N ILE A 85 -31.93 -20.65 -18.45
CA ILE A 85 -32.15 -19.36 -17.77
C ILE A 85 -31.54 -19.39 -16.36
N GLU A 86 -31.64 -20.50 -15.64
CA GLU A 86 -31.05 -20.67 -14.31
C GLU A 86 -29.51 -20.69 -14.35
N LEU A 87 -28.92 -21.38 -15.33
CA LEU A 87 -27.47 -21.37 -15.56
C LEU A 87 -26.95 -19.96 -15.93
N ALA A 88 -27.70 -19.23 -16.76
CA ALA A 88 -27.37 -17.84 -17.10
C ALA A 88 -27.46 -16.91 -15.89
N GLY A 89 -28.49 -17.09 -15.05
CA GLY A 89 -28.65 -16.38 -13.78
C GLY A 89 -27.46 -16.63 -12.83
N MET A 90 -27.01 -17.88 -12.70
CA MET A 90 -25.81 -18.21 -11.92
C MET A 90 -24.55 -17.54 -12.46
N LEU A 91 -24.35 -17.53 -13.78
CA LEU A 91 -23.21 -16.85 -14.40
C LEU A 91 -23.23 -15.33 -14.10
N LEU A 92 -24.42 -14.73 -14.08
CA LEU A 92 -24.61 -13.31 -13.79
C LEU A 92 -24.33 -12.98 -12.31
N VAL A 93 -24.75 -13.85 -11.38
CA VAL A 93 -24.43 -13.72 -9.94
C VAL A 93 -22.92 -13.84 -9.71
N VAL A 94 -22.27 -14.83 -10.34
CA VAL A 94 -20.82 -15.04 -10.22
C VAL A 94 -20.04 -13.84 -10.77
N THR A 95 -20.39 -13.34 -11.95
CA THR A 95 -19.73 -12.16 -12.55
C THR A 95 -19.97 -10.88 -11.74
N THR A 96 -21.18 -10.69 -11.23
CA THR A 96 -21.52 -9.56 -10.34
C THR A 96 -20.73 -9.66 -9.03
N PHE A 97 -20.53 -10.85 -8.47
CA PHE A 97 -19.67 -11.04 -7.31
C PHE A 97 -18.21 -10.65 -7.60
N PHE A 98 -17.63 -11.10 -8.70
CA PHE A 98 -16.26 -10.70 -9.08
C PHE A 98 -16.14 -9.19 -9.32
N TYR A 99 -17.19 -8.57 -9.85
CA TYR A 99 -17.28 -7.12 -10.02
C TYR A 99 -17.32 -6.37 -8.67
N TYR A 100 -18.16 -6.79 -7.73
CA TYR A 100 -18.22 -6.21 -6.38
C TYR A 100 -16.95 -6.50 -5.56
N LYS A 101 -16.35 -7.69 -5.72
CA LYS A 101 -15.04 -8.04 -5.15
C LYS A 101 -13.98 -7.01 -5.54
N LYS A 102 -13.98 -6.59 -6.81
CA LYS A 102 -13.04 -5.59 -7.34
C LYS A 102 -13.34 -4.18 -6.81
N LEU A 103 -14.61 -3.77 -6.78
CA LEU A 103 -14.99 -2.38 -6.46
C LEU A 103 -15.11 -2.04 -4.97
N ALA A 104 -15.62 -2.95 -4.15
CA ALA A 104 -15.91 -2.68 -2.74
C ALA A 104 -14.74 -3.07 -1.82
N ILE A 105 -14.10 -4.20 -2.09
CA ILE A 105 -13.13 -4.78 -1.14
C ILE A 105 -11.77 -4.07 -1.22
N GLU A 106 -11.34 -3.61 -2.40
CA GLU A 106 -10.12 -2.80 -2.54
C GLU A 106 -10.21 -1.42 -1.87
N LYS A 107 -11.42 -0.85 -1.75
CA LYS A 107 -11.65 0.39 -1.00
C LYS A 107 -11.75 0.20 0.51
N ILE A 108 -12.24 -0.96 0.96
CA ILE A 108 -12.51 -1.23 2.39
C ILE A 108 -11.30 -1.88 3.08
N ILE A 109 -10.54 -2.74 2.38
CA ILE A 109 -9.40 -3.44 2.98
C ILE A 109 -8.10 -2.68 2.66
N PRO A 110 -7.45 -2.06 3.67
CA PRO A 110 -6.23 -1.28 3.46
C PRO A 110 -5.11 -2.11 2.82
N ILE A 111 -4.28 -1.47 2.01
CA ILE A 111 -3.29 -2.11 1.13
C ILE A 111 -2.39 -3.11 1.89
N ASN A 112 -2.02 -2.81 3.14
CA ASN A 112 -1.06 -3.56 3.97
C ASN A 112 -1.64 -4.72 4.81
N PHE A 113 -2.85 -5.17 4.53
CA PHE A 113 -3.51 -6.20 5.34
C PHE A 113 -2.94 -7.61 5.05
N THR A 114 -2.21 -8.18 6.00
CA THR A 114 -1.41 -9.42 5.88
C THR A 114 -2.24 -10.67 5.56
N ARG A 115 -3.49 -10.75 6.04
CA ARG A 115 -4.39 -11.91 5.82
C ARG A 115 -5.39 -11.74 4.67
N LYS A 116 -5.17 -10.80 3.75
CA LYS A 116 -6.04 -10.59 2.58
C LYS A 116 -6.36 -11.88 1.83
N LYS A 117 -5.35 -12.71 1.59
CA LYS A 117 -5.50 -13.96 0.85
C LYS A 117 -6.44 -14.94 1.54
N GLU A 118 -6.38 -15.04 2.86
CA GLU A 118 -7.26 -15.91 3.65
C GLU A 118 -8.71 -15.46 3.57
N ILE A 119 -8.98 -14.16 3.75
CA ILE A 119 -10.32 -13.56 3.61
C ILE A 119 -10.91 -13.80 2.22
N TYR A 120 -10.10 -13.64 1.16
CA TYR A 120 -10.56 -13.90 -0.20
C TYR A 120 -10.86 -15.37 -0.46
N CYS A 121 -10.09 -16.27 0.13
CA CYS A 121 -10.33 -17.71 0.03
C CYS A 121 -11.61 -18.12 0.77
N THR A 122 -11.87 -17.59 1.97
CA THR A 122 -13.08 -17.92 2.74
C THR A 122 -14.34 -17.42 2.04
N LEU A 123 -14.38 -16.13 1.66
CA LEU A 123 -15.51 -15.55 0.91
C LEU A 123 -15.76 -16.27 -0.41
N GLY A 124 -14.68 -16.64 -1.13
CA GLY A 124 -14.79 -17.37 -2.38
C GLY A 124 -15.38 -18.77 -2.19
N ALA A 125 -14.95 -19.48 -1.14
CA ALA A 125 -15.45 -20.81 -0.83
C ALA A 125 -16.93 -20.80 -0.41
N THR A 126 -17.38 -19.82 0.39
CA THR A 126 -18.78 -19.73 0.83
C THR A 126 -19.73 -19.39 -0.31
N LEU A 127 -19.32 -18.51 -1.22
CA LEU A 127 -20.10 -18.19 -2.42
C LEU A 127 -20.16 -19.35 -3.43
N PHE A 128 -19.06 -20.08 -3.59
CA PHE A 128 -19.06 -21.28 -4.41
C PHE A 128 -20.04 -22.33 -3.87
N LEU A 129 -20.02 -22.56 -2.55
CA LEU A 129 -20.94 -23.49 -1.89
C LEU A 129 -22.41 -23.05 -2.05
N ALA A 130 -22.69 -21.76 -1.91
CA ALA A 130 -24.03 -21.21 -2.10
C ALA A 130 -24.53 -21.35 -3.55
N ALA A 131 -23.66 -21.12 -4.54
CA ALA A 131 -23.99 -21.34 -5.94
C ALA A 131 -24.30 -22.82 -6.23
N LEU A 132 -23.53 -23.73 -5.64
CA LEU A 132 -23.76 -25.17 -5.76
C LEU A 132 -25.09 -25.59 -5.11
N LEU A 133 -25.42 -25.06 -3.93
CA LEU A 133 -26.71 -25.32 -3.28
C LEU A 133 -27.88 -24.74 -4.08
N PHE A 134 -27.72 -23.57 -4.67
CA PHE A 134 -28.73 -22.96 -5.54
C PHE A 134 -28.98 -23.84 -6.78
N LEU A 135 -27.93 -24.34 -7.44
CA LEU A 135 -28.03 -25.28 -8.55
C LEU A 135 -28.80 -26.55 -8.16
N VAL A 136 -28.45 -27.15 -7.01
CA VAL A 136 -29.15 -28.34 -6.49
C VAL A 136 -30.62 -28.04 -6.24
N CYS A 137 -30.93 -26.86 -5.69
CA CYS A 137 -32.31 -26.47 -5.43
C CYS A 137 -33.11 -26.26 -6.72
N SER A 138 -32.51 -25.65 -7.75
CA SER A 138 -33.16 -25.42 -9.04
C SER A 138 -33.41 -26.75 -9.77
N ILE A 139 -32.43 -27.65 -9.78
CA ILE A 139 -32.60 -29.01 -10.31
C ILE A 139 -33.74 -29.72 -9.57
N GLY A 140 -33.78 -29.68 -8.23
CA GLY A 140 -34.85 -30.29 -7.45
C GLY A 140 -36.25 -29.78 -7.82
N CYS A 141 -36.39 -28.47 -8.03
CA CYS A 141 -37.65 -27.84 -8.48
C CYS A 141 -38.13 -28.32 -9.86
N THR A 142 -37.22 -28.71 -10.76
CA THR A 142 -37.60 -29.22 -12.09
C THR A 142 -38.11 -30.67 -12.09
N TYR A 143 -37.70 -31.48 -11.11
CA TYR A 143 -38.02 -32.91 -11.05
C TYR A 143 -39.12 -33.25 -10.03
N TYR A 144 -39.27 -32.50 -8.94
CA TYR A 144 -40.16 -32.84 -7.84
C TYR A 144 -41.17 -31.73 -7.52
N SER A 145 -42.47 -32.04 -7.60
CA SER A 145 -43.54 -31.12 -7.21
C SER A 145 -43.52 -30.84 -5.70
N GLY A 146 -43.59 -29.57 -5.30
CA GLY A 146 -43.55 -29.15 -3.89
C GLY A 146 -42.14 -28.89 -3.34
N PHE A 147 -41.09 -29.22 -4.09
CA PHE A 147 -39.70 -28.99 -3.70
C PHE A 147 -39.36 -27.50 -3.48
N TRP A 148 -40.10 -26.61 -4.14
CA TRP A 148 -39.94 -25.15 -4.05
C TRP A 148 -40.04 -24.60 -2.61
N VAL A 149 -40.83 -25.23 -1.73
CA VAL A 149 -40.92 -24.82 -0.32
C VAL A 149 -39.59 -25.04 0.41
N TYR A 150 -38.95 -26.20 0.19
CA TYR A 150 -37.65 -26.52 0.77
C TYR A 150 -36.55 -25.61 0.20
N ALA A 151 -36.61 -25.31 -1.10
CA ALA A 151 -35.68 -24.39 -1.73
C ALA A 151 -35.71 -22.99 -1.10
N ILE A 152 -36.91 -22.46 -0.78
CA ILE A 152 -37.05 -21.15 -0.12
C ILE A 152 -36.44 -21.17 1.29
N ILE A 153 -36.70 -22.22 2.07
CA ILE A 153 -36.16 -22.35 3.44
C ILE A 153 -34.63 -22.44 3.41
N MET A 154 -34.08 -23.25 2.51
CA MET A 154 -32.63 -23.40 2.33
C MET A 154 -31.99 -22.08 1.88
N GLN A 155 -32.61 -21.35 0.95
CA GLN A 155 -32.10 -20.05 0.50
C GLN A 155 -32.12 -19.01 1.62
N GLY A 156 -33.16 -19.00 2.46
CA GLY A 156 -33.23 -18.16 3.65
C GLY A 156 -32.11 -18.45 4.65
N ALA A 157 -31.83 -19.73 4.91
CA ALA A 157 -30.75 -20.15 5.80
C ALA A 157 -29.35 -19.79 5.25
N ILE A 158 -29.16 -19.89 3.93
CA ILE A 158 -27.91 -19.47 3.28
C ILE A 158 -27.72 -17.94 3.42
N MET A 159 -28.78 -17.16 3.20
CA MET A 159 -28.72 -15.70 3.35
C MET A 159 -28.38 -15.27 4.79
N THR A 160 -28.91 -15.94 5.81
CA THR A 160 -28.56 -15.62 7.20
C THR A 160 -27.09 -15.92 7.50
N ILE A 161 -26.56 -17.05 7.01
CA ILE A 161 -25.13 -17.40 7.13
C ILE A 161 -24.26 -16.32 6.48
N PHE A 162 -24.61 -15.85 5.28
CA PHE A 162 -23.88 -14.76 4.62
C PHE A 162 -23.91 -13.45 5.41
N CYS A 163 -25.06 -13.09 5.99
CA CYS A 163 -25.15 -11.91 6.85
C CYS A 163 -24.21 -12.01 8.05
N PHE A 164 -24.14 -13.17 8.71
CA PHE A 164 -23.21 -13.39 9.82
C PHE A 164 -21.75 -13.31 9.36
N GLU A 165 -21.38 -14.00 8.29
CA GLU A 165 -20.01 -13.98 7.74
C GLU A 165 -19.58 -12.54 7.39
N TYR A 166 -20.47 -11.76 6.76
CA TYR A 166 -20.23 -10.35 6.45
C TYR A 166 -20.04 -9.49 7.71
N MET A 167 -20.89 -9.65 8.73
CA MET A 167 -20.75 -8.93 10.00
C MET A 167 -19.43 -9.24 10.70
N PHE A 168 -19.01 -10.52 10.72
CA PHE A 168 -17.73 -10.93 11.27
C PHE A 168 -16.56 -10.30 10.51
N LEU A 169 -16.62 -10.28 9.18
CA LEU A 169 -15.60 -9.66 8.34
C LEU A 169 -15.47 -8.16 8.63
N VAL A 170 -16.58 -7.42 8.68
CA VAL A 170 -16.57 -5.98 8.98
C VAL A 170 -15.98 -5.71 10.36
N LYS A 171 -16.42 -6.45 11.39
CA LYS A 171 -15.85 -6.33 12.74
C LYS A 171 -14.36 -6.66 12.79
N TYR A 172 -13.93 -7.67 12.05
CA TYR A 172 -12.53 -8.05 11.99
C TYR A 172 -11.66 -6.95 11.36
N ILE A 173 -12.12 -6.35 10.25
CA ILE A 173 -11.43 -5.22 9.61
C ILE A 173 -11.39 -4.00 10.55
N GLN A 174 -12.49 -3.70 11.25
CA GLN A 174 -12.54 -2.62 12.25
C GLN A 174 -11.58 -2.88 13.43
N TYR A 175 -11.48 -4.12 13.89
CA TYR A 175 -10.57 -4.49 14.96
C TYR A 175 -9.10 -4.30 14.58
N GLU A 176 -8.70 -4.77 13.40
CA GLU A 176 -7.32 -4.60 12.89
C GLU A 176 -6.98 -3.13 12.62
N THR A 177 -7.90 -2.36 12.04
CA THR A 177 -7.69 -0.92 11.85
C THR A 177 -7.56 -0.16 13.17
N LEU A 178 -8.39 -0.50 14.17
CA LEU A 178 -8.28 0.06 15.51
C LEU A 178 -6.93 -0.31 16.14
N LYS A 179 -6.51 -1.57 16.03
CA LYS A 179 -5.22 -2.04 16.56
C LYS A 179 -4.05 -1.27 15.95
N ASN A 180 -4.00 -1.13 14.63
CA ASN A 180 -2.95 -0.36 13.96
C ASN A 180 -2.95 1.11 14.39
N SER A 181 -4.13 1.73 14.52
CA SER A 181 -4.24 3.10 15.01
C SER A 181 -3.77 3.27 16.46
N GLN A 182 -3.92 2.24 17.31
CA GLN A 182 -3.39 2.23 18.67
C GLN A 182 -1.87 2.14 18.70
N GLU A 183 -1.28 1.28 17.85
CA GLU A 183 0.18 1.16 17.73
C GLU A 183 0.81 2.47 17.24
N GLU A 184 0.21 3.11 16.23
CA GLU A 184 0.62 4.45 15.77
C GLU A 184 0.49 5.50 16.88
N MET A 185 -0.63 5.51 17.61
CA MET A 185 -0.83 6.43 18.73
C MET A 185 0.22 6.25 19.84
N LEU A 186 0.58 5.01 20.17
CA LEU A 186 1.61 4.71 21.17
C LEU A 186 2.98 5.21 20.72
N LEU A 187 3.32 5.02 19.44
CA LEU A 187 4.55 5.56 18.86
C LEU A 187 4.58 7.09 18.95
N TRP A 188 3.49 7.75 18.56
CA TRP A 188 3.35 9.20 18.67
C TRP A 188 3.47 9.70 20.12
N GLN A 189 2.88 8.99 21.08
CA GLN A 189 3.01 9.30 22.50
C GLN A 189 4.46 9.17 22.98
N SER A 190 5.18 8.11 22.55
CA SER A 190 6.60 7.94 22.88
C SER A 190 7.44 9.07 22.31
N GLN A 191 7.28 9.38 21.02
CA GLN A 191 8.01 10.46 20.36
C GLN A 191 7.73 11.83 21.00
N SER A 192 6.47 12.11 21.35
CA SER A 192 6.09 13.34 22.05
C SER A 192 6.72 13.43 23.45
N LYS A 193 6.77 12.31 24.18
CA LYS A 193 7.42 12.24 25.49
C LYS A 193 8.93 12.49 25.38
N ASP A 194 9.57 11.90 24.38
CA ASP A 194 11.00 12.09 24.14
C ASP A 194 11.30 13.54 23.77
N TYR A 195 10.51 14.14 22.87
CA TYR A 195 10.60 15.56 22.53
C TYR A 195 10.43 16.48 23.76
N MET A 196 9.44 16.19 24.60
CA MET A 196 9.24 16.92 25.86
C MET A 196 10.41 16.76 26.83
N ASN A 197 11.04 15.58 26.90
CA ASN A 197 12.23 15.37 27.72
C ASN A 197 13.43 16.18 27.20
N THR A 198 13.62 16.26 25.88
CA THR A 198 14.65 17.12 25.27
C THR A 198 14.42 18.59 25.60
N ILE A 199 13.20 19.09 25.46
CA ILE A 199 12.86 20.48 25.84
C ILE A 199 13.15 20.72 27.34
N ARG A 200 12.79 19.77 28.21
CA ARG A 200 13.05 19.90 29.64
C ARG A 200 14.55 19.95 29.95
N ALA A 201 15.36 19.12 29.27
CA ALA A 201 16.81 19.14 29.40
C ALA A 201 17.39 20.48 28.93
N GLN A 202 16.99 20.97 27.74
CA GLN A 202 17.44 22.28 27.24
C GLN A 202 17.04 23.42 28.17
N ARG A 203 15.81 23.41 28.70
CA ARG A 203 15.36 24.42 29.67
C ARG A 203 16.14 24.35 30.97
N HIS A 204 16.45 23.14 31.43
CA HIS A 204 17.29 22.93 32.60
C HIS A 204 18.66 23.56 32.36
N ASP A 205 19.36 23.18 31.29
CA ASP A 205 20.69 23.71 30.95
C ASP A 205 20.68 25.23 30.78
N PHE A 206 19.67 25.79 30.11
CA PHE A 206 19.49 27.24 29.99
C PHE A 206 19.33 27.93 31.35
N ASN A 207 18.54 27.37 32.27
CA ASN A 207 18.40 27.91 33.62
C ASN A 207 19.71 27.82 34.41
N PHE A 208 20.50 26.75 34.24
CA PHE A 208 21.84 26.66 34.84
C PHE A 208 22.75 27.79 34.36
N HIS A 209 22.76 28.05 33.07
CA HIS A 209 23.50 29.16 32.48
C HIS A 209 23.06 30.53 33.04
N LEU A 210 21.74 30.77 33.16
CA LEU A 210 21.22 32.00 33.77
C LEU A 210 21.62 32.15 35.23
N GLN A 211 21.58 31.06 36.02
CA GLN A 211 21.99 31.08 37.42
C GLN A 211 23.49 31.37 37.57
N ALA A 212 24.33 30.79 36.71
CA ALA A 212 25.77 31.06 36.69
C ALA A 212 26.05 32.54 36.35
N ILE A 213 25.37 33.08 35.33
CA ILE A 213 25.48 34.50 34.95
C ILE A 213 25.04 35.38 36.12
N LEU A 214 23.87 35.10 36.72
CA LEU A 214 23.36 35.86 37.85
C LEU A 214 24.34 35.86 39.02
N GLY A 215 24.87 34.69 39.39
CA GLY A 215 25.85 34.58 40.48
C GLY A 215 27.15 35.34 40.21
N LEU A 216 27.66 35.33 38.97
CA LEU A 216 28.84 36.12 38.59
C LEU A 216 28.57 37.63 38.66
N VAL A 217 27.38 38.06 38.24
CA VAL A 217 26.95 39.48 38.31
C VAL A 217 26.75 39.94 39.76
N GLU A 218 26.09 39.13 40.59
CA GLU A 218 25.88 39.41 42.02
C GLU A 218 27.20 39.49 42.80
N ASN A 219 28.20 38.69 42.43
CA ASN A 219 29.55 38.73 42.99
C ASN A 219 30.44 39.83 42.39
N HIS A 220 29.91 40.68 41.50
CA HIS A 220 30.64 41.73 40.78
C HIS A 220 31.82 41.22 39.93
N GLU A 221 31.82 39.95 39.53
CA GLU A 221 32.86 39.33 38.68
C GLU A 221 32.56 39.54 37.18
N TYR A 222 32.44 40.80 36.76
CA TYR A 222 31.94 41.15 35.41
C TYR A 222 32.83 40.63 34.26
N GLU A 223 34.16 40.59 34.47
CA GLU A 223 35.09 40.14 33.44
C GLU A 223 34.91 38.63 33.14
N LYS A 224 34.82 37.81 34.19
CA LYS A 224 34.51 36.38 34.08
C LYS A 224 33.12 36.12 33.51
N CYS A 225 32.13 36.94 33.89
CA CYS A 225 30.79 36.88 33.28
C CYS A 225 30.86 37.11 31.76
N GLY A 226 31.64 38.09 31.32
CA GLY A 226 31.86 38.36 29.90
C GLY A 226 32.55 37.21 29.17
N GLU A 227 33.53 36.56 29.81
CA GLU A 227 34.20 35.37 29.26
C GLU A 227 33.24 34.19 29.12
N TYR A 228 32.46 33.90 30.17
CA TYR A 228 31.48 32.81 30.19
C TYR A 228 30.41 32.97 29.10
N VAL A 229 29.86 34.19 28.95
CA VAL A 229 28.88 34.48 27.89
C VAL A 229 29.51 34.36 26.50
N ARG A 230 30.75 34.81 26.30
CA ARG A 230 31.46 34.64 25.02
C ARG A 230 31.67 33.16 24.68
N GLU A 231 31.98 32.32 25.66
CA GLU A 231 32.12 30.88 25.48
C GLU A 231 30.78 30.22 25.11
N MET A 232 29.69 30.59 25.79
CA MET A 232 28.33 30.14 25.48
C MET A 232 27.88 30.55 24.08
N VAL A 233 28.17 31.79 23.66
CA VAL A 233 27.90 32.27 22.29
C VAL A 233 28.75 31.52 21.27
N LYS A 234 30.01 31.21 21.58
CA LYS A 234 30.87 30.40 20.72
C LYS A 234 30.31 29.00 20.55
N GLU A 235 29.85 28.35 21.62
CA GLU A 235 29.20 27.04 21.59
C GLU A 235 27.87 27.06 20.82
N ALA A 236 27.09 28.13 20.92
CA ALA A 236 25.86 28.30 20.14
C ALA A 236 26.13 28.51 18.64
N ASN A 237 27.11 29.35 18.28
CA ASN A 237 27.51 29.55 16.87
C ASN A 237 28.08 28.27 16.26
N ASP A 238 28.82 27.52 17.07
CA ASP A 238 29.34 26.21 16.75
C ASP A 238 28.23 25.23 16.29
N VAL A 239 27.03 25.33 16.86
CA VAL A 239 25.84 24.56 16.47
C VAL A 239 25.14 25.17 15.25
N ASN A 240 25.12 26.50 15.12
CA ASN A 240 24.52 27.18 13.97
C ASN A 240 25.22 26.86 12.64
N ASP A 241 26.56 26.72 12.65
CA ASP A 241 27.36 26.41 11.44
C ASP A 241 26.99 25.08 10.77
N ILE A 242 26.35 24.17 11.52
CA ILE A 242 25.92 22.85 11.04
C ILE A 242 24.39 22.70 10.95
N MET A 243 23.63 23.75 11.30
CA MET A 243 22.16 23.77 11.30
C MET A 243 21.50 23.35 9.97
N PRO A 244 22.13 23.57 8.79
CA PRO A 244 21.58 23.09 7.51
C PRO A 244 21.60 21.56 7.31
N ILE A 245 22.22 20.81 8.23
CA ILE A 245 22.15 19.34 8.23
C ILE A 245 20.97 18.90 9.11
N SER A 246 19.94 18.31 8.49
CA SER A 246 18.76 17.84 9.24
C SER A 246 19.00 16.53 9.98
N ASP A 247 20.05 15.77 9.61
CA ASP A 247 20.42 14.52 10.28
C ASP A 247 21.22 14.76 11.57
N ALA A 248 20.60 14.47 12.72
CA ALA A 248 21.19 14.67 14.04
C ALA A 248 22.47 13.85 14.28
N VAL A 249 22.62 12.68 13.64
CA VAL A 249 23.81 11.83 13.78
C VAL A 249 24.99 12.46 13.05
N VAL A 250 24.77 12.97 11.84
CA VAL A 250 25.80 13.69 11.08
C VAL A 250 26.18 14.99 11.78
N GLY A 251 25.19 15.76 12.25
CA GLY A 251 25.44 16.98 13.02
C GLY A 251 26.29 16.74 14.27
N ALA A 252 25.93 15.74 15.09
CA ALA A 252 26.69 15.38 16.30
C ALA A 252 28.13 14.95 15.98
N MET A 253 28.32 14.22 14.88
CA MET A 253 29.64 13.83 14.42
C MET A 253 30.52 15.04 14.07
N LEU A 254 30.01 16.00 13.29
CA LEU A 254 30.76 17.20 12.93
C LEU A 254 31.17 18.00 14.18
N LEU A 255 30.26 18.20 15.15
CA LEU A 255 30.58 18.86 16.41
C LEU A 255 31.75 18.18 17.13
N ASN A 256 31.71 16.84 17.22
CA ASN A 256 32.77 16.06 17.85
C ASN A 256 34.11 16.20 17.14
N MET A 257 34.12 16.21 15.80
CA MET A 257 35.35 16.36 15.03
C MET A 257 35.94 17.77 15.16
N ARG A 258 35.11 18.82 15.21
CA ARG A 258 35.61 20.18 15.51
C ARG A 258 36.22 20.25 16.89
N LYS A 259 35.59 19.60 17.88
CA LYS A 259 36.14 19.49 19.25
C LYS A 259 37.50 18.78 19.25
N GLU A 260 37.65 17.68 18.51
CA GLU A 260 38.93 16.97 18.38
C GLU A 260 40.01 17.85 17.72
N ALA A 261 39.67 18.56 16.64
CA ALA A 261 40.59 19.48 15.97
C ALA A 261 41.08 20.57 16.93
N ARG A 262 40.16 21.15 17.73
CA ARG A 262 40.49 22.15 18.76
C ARG A 262 41.41 21.62 19.84
N GLN A 263 41.23 20.37 20.27
CA GLN A 263 42.16 19.71 21.20
C GLN A 263 43.55 19.53 20.60
N LYS A 264 43.64 19.27 19.29
CA LYS A 264 44.91 19.25 18.54
C LYS A 264 45.42 20.67 18.20
N GLY A 265 44.65 21.70 18.55
CA GLY A 265 44.94 23.13 18.45
C GLY A 265 44.89 23.68 17.02
N SER A 266 43.96 23.19 16.22
CA SER A 266 43.44 23.80 14.99
C SER A 266 41.91 23.96 15.10
N ASP A 267 41.24 24.64 14.18
CA ASP A 267 39.77 24.70 14.16
C ASP A 267 39.21 24.16 12.84
N ILE A 268 37.93 23.78 12.84
CA ILE A 268 37.20 23.39 11.63
C ILE A 268 36.15 24.46 11.33
N PHE A 269 36.21 24.99 10.11
CA PHE A 269 35.24 25.94 9.58
C PHE A 269 34.28 25.21 8.65
N TYR A 270 32.99 25.19 9.02
CA TYR A 270 31.93 24.59 8.21
C TYR A 270 31.26 25.64 7.34
N ASP A 271 31.13 25.34 6.05
CA ASP A 271 30.34 26.11 5.08
C ASP A 271 29.34 25.16 4.41
N ILE A 272 28.21 24.96 5.08
CA ILE A 272 27.21 23.97 4.69
C ILE A 272 25.96 24.70 4.19
N THR A 273 25.64 24.53 2.91
CA THR A 273 24.49 25.16 2.24
C THR A 273 23.52 24.14 1.66
N TYR A 274 23.80 22.84 1.82
CA TYR A 274 22.99 21.75 1.29
C TYR A 274 22.87 20.60 2.27
N ASP A 275 21.65 20.09 2.44
CA ASP A 275 21.33 18.97 3.32
C ASP A 275 21.65 17.62 2.64
N LEU A 276 22.19 16.69 3.42
CA LEU A 276 22.59 15.36 2.97
C LEU A 276 21.39 14.39 2.90
N ASN A 277 20.22 14.75 3.42
CA ASN A 277 19.01 13.93 3.25
C ASN A 277 18.56 13.78 1.79
N GLU A 278 19.03 14.67 0.90
CA GLU A 278 18.70 14.63 -0.53
C GLU A 278 19.69 13.77 -1.37
N VAL A 279 20.69 13.13 -0.76
CA VAL A 279 21.66 12.29 -1.51
C VAL A 279 21.29 10.81 -1.50
N LEU A 280 21.83 10.04 -2.46
CA LEU A 280 21.63 8.59 -2.54
C LEU A 280 22.24 7.81 -1.35
N CYS A 281 23.23 8.39 -0.68
CA CYS A 281 23.91 7.76 0.45
C CYS A 281 23.04 7.82 1.72
N THR A 282 23.06 6.75 2.51
CA THR A 282 22.49 6.78 3.86
C THR A 282 23.29 7.69 4.77
N SER A 283 22.68 8.19 5.85
CA SER A 283 23.37 9.01 6.86
C SER A 283 24.61 8.34 7.45
N PHE A 284 24.56 7.01 7.61
CA PHE A 284 25.71 6.22 8.07
C PHE A 284 26.87 6.22 7.07
N GLU A 285 26.57 6.16 5.77
CA GLU A 285 27.55 6.23 4.69
C GLU A 285 28.10 7.65 4.54
N CYS A 286 27.26 8.67 4.64
CA CYS A 286 27.69 10.07 4.70
C CYS A 286 28.66 10.32 5.85
N ASN A 287 28.36 9.78 7.05
CA ASN A 287 29.27 9.83 8.19
C ASN A 287 30.61 9.16 7.90
N LYS A 288 30.60 7.99 7.26
CA LYS A 288 31.84 7.32 6.84
C LYS A 288 32.64 8.17 5.85
N ILE A 289 31.98 8.79 4.88
CA ILE A 289 32.64 9.64 3.87
C ILE A 289 33.27 10.85 4.54
N ILE A 290 32.44 11.70 5.16
CA ILE A 290 32.85 12.98 5.72
C ILE A 290 33.84 12.76 6.86
N GLY A 291 33.61 11.76 7.71
CA GLY A 291 34.50 11.40 8.80
C GLY A 291 35.88 11.01 8.39
N ASN A 292 36.01 10.13 7.40
CA ASN A 292 37.35 9.74 6.97
C ASN A 292 38.10 10.90 6.34
N LEU A 293 37.42 11.80 5.62
CA LEU A 293 38.06 12.99 5.05
C LEU A 293 38.50 13.98 6.12
N ILE A 294 37.62 14.32 7.07
CA ILE A 294 37.94 15.23 8.17
C ILE A 294 39.01 14.62 9.08
N GLN A 295 38.94 13.32 9.40
CA GLN A 295 39.96 12.67 10.24
C GLN A 295 41.33 12.69 9.55
N ASN A 296 41.37 12.50 8.23
CA ASN A 296 42.61 12.63 7.48
C ASN A 296 43.17 14.06 7.52
N ALA A 297 42.31 15.08 7.45
CA ALA A 297 42.72 16.47 7.62
C ALA A 297 43.23 16.76 9.05
N ILE A 298 42.55 16.24 10.07
CA ILE A 298 42.95 16.36 11.49
C ILE A 298 44.30 15.66 11.73
N ASP A 299 44.49 14.46 11.18
CA ASP A 299 45.73 13.71 11.36
C ASP A 299 46.91 14.31 10.59
N ALA A 300 46.63 15.10 9.54
CA ALA A 300 47.64 15.86 8.82
C ALA A 300 48.13 17.11 9.60
N LEU A 301 47.46 17.48 10.70
CA LEU A 301 47.90 18.57 11.57
C LEU A 301 49.24 18.22 12.22
N LYS A 302 50.30 18.96 11.87
CA LYS A 302 51.63 18.80 12.47
C LYS A 302 51.69 19.40 13.87
N SER A 303 52.64 18.91 14.68
CA SER A 303 52.93 19.42 16.02
C SER A 303 53.42 20.88 16.03
N ASP A 304 53.95 21.37 14.90
CA ASP A 304 54.43 22.75 14.79
C ASP A 304 53.23 23.73 14.74
N LYS A 305 53.09 24.50 15.81
CA LYS A 305 51.97 25.44 16.02
C LYS A 305 51.99 26.60 15.01
N SER A 306 53.13 26.88 14.38
CA SER A 306 53.31 28.05 13.51
C SER A 306 52.64 27.93 12.13
N LYS A 307 52.24 26.71 11.71
CA LYS A 307 51.67 26.43 10.39
C LYS A 307 50.25 25.86 10.42
N ARG A 308 49.54 25.99 11.54
CA ARG A 308 48.18 25.45 11.69
C ARG A 308 47.17 26.35 10.98
N CYS A 309 47.04 26.20 9.67
CA CYS A 309 45.87 26.68 8.96
C CYS A 309 44.65 25.84 9.37
N GLY A 310 43.49 26.48 9.46
CA GLY A 310 42.23 25.81 9.77
C GLY A 310 41.86 24.75 8.73
N ILE A 311 41.05 23.78 9.15
CA ILE A 311 40.43 22.81 8.24
C ILE A 311 39.13 23.45 7.74
N HIS A 312 38.89 23.44 6.43
CA HIS A 312 37.66 23.95 5.84
C HIS A 312 36.83 22.80 5.29
N VAL A 313 35.55 22.73 5.67
CA VAL A 313 34.62 21.71 5.23
C VAL A 313 33.43 22.40 4.58
N SER A 314 33.25 22.19 3.28
CA SER A 314 32.15 22.78 2.52
C SER A 314 31.22 21.70 1.99
N ILE A 315 29.91 21.89 2.15
CA ILE A 315 28.87 21.02 1.60
C ILE A 315 27.88 21.88 0.83
N PHE A 316 27.83 21.69 -0.48
CA PHE A 316 26.99 22.51 -1.36
C PHE A 316 26.48 21.70 -2.56
N LYS A 317 25.44 22.22 -3.20
CA LYS A 317 24.87 21.63 -4.42
C LYS A 317 25.51 22.23 -5.66
N ARG A 318 25.88 21.39 -6.63
CA ARG A 318 26.26 21.82 -7.98
C ARG A 318 25.47 21.03 -9.02
N GLY A 319 24.52 21.70 -9.67
CA GLY A 319 23.59 21.04 -10.58
C GLY A 319 22.72 20.02 -9.84
N THR A 320 22.78 18.75 -10.27
CA THR A 320 22.06 17.63 -9.64
C THR A 320 22.91 16.87 -8.61
N ASN A 321 24.12 17.36 -8.29
CA ASN A 321 25.04 16.62 -7.44
C ASN A 321 25.31 17.36 -6.14
N ALA A 322 25.47 16.60 -5.06
CA ALA A 322 26.03 17.09 -3.81
C ALA A 322 27.56 17.06 -3.90
N ILE A 323 28.18 18.17 -3.51
CA ILE A 323 29.63 18.33 -3.47
C ILE A 323 30.05 18.48 -2.01
N ILE A 324 30.96 17.62 -1.58
CA ILE A 324 31.61 17.70 -0.26
C ILE A 324 33.07 17.99 -0.50
N VAL A 325 33.58 19.05 0.12
CA VAL A 325 34.99 19.46 0.02
C VAL A 325 35.58 19.52 1.41
N VAL A 326 36.70 18.82 1.62
CA VAL A 326 37.51 18.96 2.84
C VAL A 326 38.88 19.48 2.43
N GLU A 327 39.22 20.67 2.91
CA GLU A 327 40.48 21.36 2.65
C GLU A 327 41.33 21.45 3.92
N ASN A 328 42.62 21.16 3.79
CA ASN A 328 43.60 21.36 4.83
C ASN A 328 44.96 21.75 4.25
N TYR A 329 45.81 22.34 5.09
CA TYR A 329 47.20 22.59 4.73
C TYR A 329 47.94 21.27 4.45
N PHE A 330 48.74 21.26 3.38
CA PHE A 330 49.47 20.10 2.89
C PHE A 330 50.93 20.44 2.64
N GLU A 331 51.80 19.73 3.34
CA GLU A 331 53.26 19.80 3.16
C GLU A 331 53.78 18.37 3.02
N GLY A 332 53.70 17.85 1.79
CA GLY A 332 54.07 16.49 1.43
C GLY A 332 54.35 16.32 -0.06
N ASN A 333 54.77 15.12 -0.46
CA ASN A 333 55.06 14.81 -1.86
C ASN A 333 53.75 14.62 -2.64
N LYS A 334 53.55 15.40 -3.71
CA LYS A 334 52.36 15.29 -4.58
C LYS A 334 52.24 13.91 -5.23
N ASN A 335 53.36 13.21 -5.45
CA ASN A 335 53.35 11.87 -6.05
C ASN A 335 52.72 10.82 -5.12
N ASP A 336 52.81 10.99 -3.80
CA ASP A 336 52.22 10.07 -2.82
C ASP A 336 50.69 10.20 -2.77
N ILE A 337 50.17 11.38 -3.09
CA ILE A 337 48.72 11.64 -3.14
C ILE A 337 48.06 10.94 -4.32
N LEU A 338 48.78 10.67 -5.42
CA LEU A 338 48.22 9.89 -6.54
C LEU A 338 47.84 8.47 -6.13
N ARG A 339 48.46 7.93 -5.08
CA ARG A 339 48.24 6.59 -4.55
C ARG A 339 47.37 6.58 -3.29
N CYS A 340 46.86 7.74 -2.84
CA CYS A 340 46.17 7.84 -1.56
C CYS A 340 44.83 7.08 -1.50
N PHE A 341 44.29 6.66 -2.64
CA PHE A 341 43.09 5.82 -2.72
C PHE A 341 43.37 4.34 -2.97
N ASP A 342 44.63 3.94 -3.09
CA ASP A 342 45.00 2.53 -3.24
C ASP A 342 44.78 1.79 -1.92
N GLU A 343 44.20 0.59 -1.97
CA GLU A 343 44.00 -0.22 -0.77
C GLU A 343 45.34 -0.52 -0.08
N GLY A 344 45.41 -0.23 1.23
CA GLY A 344 46.61 -0.47 2.04
C GLY A 344 47.66 0.65 2.00
N PHE A 345 47.47 1.70 1.18
CA PHE A 345 48.40 2.83 1.15
C PHE A 345 48.20 3.75 2.36
N THR A 346 49.27 4.04 3.10
CA THR A 346 49.26 4.97 4.23
C THR A 346 50.63 5.62 4.43
N THR A 347 50.64 6.90 4.77
CA THR A 347 51.84 7.61 5.22
C THR A 347 51.99 7.61 6.75
N LYS A 348 50.98 7.11 7.48
CA LYS A 348 50.94 7.01 8.94
C LYS A 348 51.54 5.69 9.42
N LYS A 349 52.38 5.73 10.46
CA LYS A 349 52.92 4.53 11.14
C LYS A 349 51.78 3.81 11.90
N ASN A 350 51.74 2.48 11.84
CA ASN A 350 50.73 1.62 12.48
C ASN A 350 49.27 1.86 12.04
N HIS A 351 49.06 2.27 10.78
CA HIS A 351 47.73 2.47 10.22
C HIS A 351 47.53 1.56 9.00
N GLN A 352 46.33 1.01 8.79
CA GLN A 352 46.07 0.04 7.71
C GLN A 352 45.79 0.67 6.34
N GLY A 353 45.63 2.00 6.26
CA GLY A 353 45.43 2.70 4.98
C GLY A 353 44.07 2.45 4.32
N ILE A 354 43.04 2.10 5.11
CA ILE A 354 41.73 1.66 4.59
C ILE A 354 40.78 2.84 4.32
N GLY A 355 40.96 3.97 5.01
CA GLY A 355 39.98 5.06 5.06
C GLY A 355 39.63 5.64 3.68
N LEU A 356 40.61 6.18 2.95
CA LEU A 356 40.36 6.81 1.64
C LEU A 356 39.94 5.82 0.55
N ALA A 357 40.46 4.60 0.60
CA ALA A 357 40.04 3.52 -0.31
C ALA A 357 38.57 3.15 -0.10
N MET A 358 38.12 3.07 1.15
CA MET A 358 36.71 2.84 1.50
C MET A 358 35.82 3.99 1.03
N VAL A 359 36.24 5.23 1.24
CA VAL A 359 35.51 6.42 0.75
C VAL A 359 35.34 6.36 -0.77
N LYS A 360 36.42 6.06 -1.51
CA LYS A 360 36.36 5.91 -2.97
C LYS A 360 35.38 4.81 -3.39
N ARG A 361 35.50 3.60 -2.83
CA ARG A 361 34.62 2.47 -3.14
C ARG A 361 33.15 2.82 -2.90
N LEU A 362 32.86 3.47 -1.77
CA LEU A 362 31.50 3.84 -1.39
C LEU A 362 30.90 4.87 -2.36
N ILE A 363 31.68 5.88 -2.75
CA ILE A 363 31.24 6.90 -3.69
C ILE A 363 31.03 6.32 -5.10
N GLU A 364 31.91 5.40 -5.54
CA GLU A 364 31.81 4.74 -6.84
C GLU A 364 30.56 3.84 -6.96
N VAL A 365 30.12 3.20 -5.87
CA VAL A 365 28.85 2.43 -5.83
C VAL A 365 27.66 3.28 -6.22
N TYR A 366 27.65 4.56 -5.82
CA TYR A 366 26.58 5.51 -6.15
C TYR A 366 26.83 6.28 -7.44
N GLY A 367 27.82 5.90 -8.25
CA GLY A 367 28.17 6.58 -9.50
C GLY A 367 28.82 7.96 -9.31
N GLY A 368 29.25 8.27 -8.09
CA GLY A 368 29.95 9.49 -7.74
C GLY A 368 31.45 9.43 -8.06
N ARG A 369 32.18 10.49 -7.68
CA ARG A 369 33.64 10.56 -7.83
C ARG A 369 34.30 11.25 -6.65
N ILE A 370 35.51 10.81 -6.30
CA ILE A 370 36.41 11.50 -5.36
C ILE A 370 37.75 11.80 -6.04
N TYR A 371 38.29 12.99 -5.83
CA TYR A 371 39.61 13.37 -6.33
C TYR A 371 40.26 14.45 -5.45
N PRO A 372 41.61 14.50 -5.40
CA PRO A 372 42.34 15.54 -4.71
C PRO A 372 42.65 16.70 -5.66
N GLU A 373 42.52 17.93 -5.17
CA GLU A 373 42.97 19.15 -5.83
C GLU A 373 44.02 19.84 -4.97
N PHE A 374 45.03 20.44 -5.60
CA PHE A 374 46.06 21.20 -4.90
C PHE A 374 45.90 22.69 -5.17
N SER A 375 45.88 23.50 -4.11
CA SER A 375 45.85 24.95 -4.21
C SER A 375 46.95 25.54 -3.34
N LYS A 376 48.03 26.03 -3.97
CA LYS A 376 49.24 26.54 -3.30
C LYS A 376 49.77 25.53 -2.26
N ASP A 377 49.53 25.81 -0.98
CA ASP A 377 49.99 25.03 0.18
C ASP A 377 48.87 24.17 0.80
N ASN A 378 47.71 24.07 0.15
CA ASN A 378 46.56 23.29 0.61
C ASN A 378 46.27 22.12 -0.33
N ILE A 379 45.70 21.07 0.25
CA ILE A 379 45.04 19.96 -0.46
C ILE A 379 43.55 20.03 -0.18
N ARG A 380 42.74 19.78 -1.21
CA ARG A 380 41.29 19.66 -1.13
C ARG A 380 40.87 18.28 -1.62
N PHE A 381 40.15 17.53 -0.80
CA PHE A 381 39.47 16.33 -1.26
C PHE A 381 38.06 16.69 -1.68
N VAL A 382 37.77 16.55 -2.98
CA VAL A 382 36.47 16.87 -3.57
C VAL A 382 35.72 15.56 -3.83
N VAL A 383 34.55 15.43 -3.20
CA VAL A 383 33.62 14.33 -3.37
C VAL A 383 32.37 14.82 -4.07
N ASN A 384 31.96 14.11 -5.10
CA ASN A 384 30.74 14.33 -5.86
C ASN A 384 29.83 13.12 -5.70
N ILE A 385 28.63 13.33 -5.15
CA ILE A 385 27.59 12.31 -4.96
C ILE A 385 26.35 12.73 -5.77
N PRO A 386 25.86 11.88 -6.69
CA PRO A 386 24.62 12.15 -7.41
C PRO A 386 23.41 12.22 -6.46
N LYS A 387 22.46 13.13 -6.74
CA LYS A 387 21.18 13.20 -6.01
C LYS A 387 20.36 11.93 -6.26
N SER A 388 19.53 11.54 -5.28
CA SER A 388 18.46 10.58 -5.53
C SER A 388 17.56 11.12 -6.65
N VAL A 389 17.37 10.31 -7.69
CA VAL A 389 16.35 10.58 -8.70
C VAL A 389 15.02 10.26 -8.02
N ASP A 390 14.13 11.25 -7.91
CA ASP A 390 12.74 11.00 -7.53
C ASP A 390 12.17 9.99 -8.54
N ILE A 391 11.90 8.76 -8.10
CA ILE A 391 11.20 7.73 -8.88
C ILE A 391 9.70 7.87 -8.64
#